data_AF-M5TS90-F1
#
_entry.id   AF-M5TS90-F1
#
_cell.length_a   1.000
_cell.length_b   1.000
_cell.length_c   1.000
_cell.angle_alpha   90.00
_cell.angle_beta   90.00
_cell.angle_gamma   90.00
#
_symmetry.space_group_name_H-M   'P 1'
#
loop_
_entity.id
_entity.type
_entity.pdbx_description
1 polymer ?
#
loop_
_entity_poly.entity_id
_entity_poly.type
_entity_poly.pdbx_seq_one_letter_code
_entity_poly.pdbx_strand_id
1 'polypeptide(L)' 'MPGAPELLIVLFLALLLFGGAKLPTLMRNLGKSANEFKRGMAETADDTDDSEKIKENV' A
#
# COMPACT_ATOMS: atom_id res chain seq x y z
N MET A 1 -14.45 5.42 -21.70
CA MET A 1 -13.84 4.70 -20.55
C MET A 1 -13.80 3.24 -20.93
N PRO A 2 -12.67 2.53 -20.77
CA PRO A 2 -12.64 1.10 -21.06
C PRO A 2 -13.65 0.37 -20.15
N GLY A 3 -14.45 -0.50 -20.75
CA GLY A 3 -15.37 -1.34 -20.01
C GLY A 3 -14.64 -2.45 -19.24
N ALA A 4 -15.41 -3.17 -18.44
CA ALA A 4 -14.92 -4.37 -17.76
C ALA A 4 -14.31 -5.42 -18.73
N PRO A 5 -14.86 -5.64 -19.94
CA PRO A 5 -14.25 -6.57 -20.90
C PRO A 5 -12.85 -6.14 -21.38
N GLU A 6 -12.64 -4.86 -21.66
CA GLU A 6 -11.36 -4.34 -22.12
C GLU A 6 -10.29 -4.43 -21.03
N LEU A 7 -10.66 -4.17 -19.76
CA LEU A 7 -9.77 -4.36 -18.62
C LEU A 7 -9.37 -5.83 -18.42
N LEU A 8 -10.27 -6.79 -18.66
CA LEU A 8 -9.94 -8.21 -18.60
C LEU A 8 -8.94 -8.63 -19.68
N ILE A 9 -9.03 -8.07 -20.89
CA ILE A 9 -8.07 -8.34 -21.98
C ILE A 9 -6.69 -7.81 -21.60
N VAL A 10 -6.62 -6.58 -21.07
CA VAL A 10 -5.35 -6.00 -20.61
C VAL A 10 -4.76 -6.81 -19.46
N LEU A 11 -5.59 -7.24 -18.50
CA LEU A 11 -5.16 -8.11 -17.41
C LEU A 11 -4.63 -9.44 -17.96
N PHE A 12 -5.30 -10.04 -18.93
CA PHE A 12 -4.85 -11.29 -19.56
C PHE A 12 -3.49 -11.12 -20.23
N LEU A 13 -3.26 -10.04 -20.99
CA LEU A 13 -1.96 -9.73 -21.58
C LEU A 13 -0.88 -9.51 -20.52
N ALA A 14 -1.19 -8.77 -19.44
CA ALA A 14 -0.27 -8.61 -18.32
C ALA A 14 0.06 -9.96 -17.66
N LEU A 15 -0.91 -10.85 -17.50
CA LEU A 15 -0.69 -12.20 -16.97
C LEU A 15 0.16 -13.06 -17.90
N LEU A 16 0.09 -12.89 -19.23
CA LEU A 16 0.98 -13.58 -20.16
C LEU A 16 2.43 -13.08 -20.06
N LEU A 17 2.64 -11.77 -19.90
CA LEU A 17 3.97 -11.17 -19.79
C LEU A 17 4.64 -11.47 -18.43
N PHE A 18 3.88 -11.31 -17.34
CA PHE A 18 4.40 -11.45 -15.99
C PHE A 18 4.23 -12.88 -15.42
N GLY A 19 3.26 -13.64 -15.91
CA GLY A 19 2.86 -14.93 -15.37
C GLY A 19 1.90 -14.79 -14.18
N GLY A 20 0.94 -15.71 -14.07
CA GLY A 20 -0.08 -15.71 -12.99
C GLY A 20 0.48 -15.77 -11.57
N ALA A 21 1.70 -16.28 -11.39
CA ALA A 21 2.35 -16.36 -10.07
C ALA A 21 3.07 -15.06 -9.66
N LYS A 22 3.53 -14.25 -10.61
CA LYS A 22 4.32 -13.04 -10.28
C LYS A 22 3.44 -11.88 -9.86
N LEU A 23 2.28 -11.70 -10.50
CA LEU A 23 1.36 -10.60 -10.18
C LEU A 23 0.88 -10.62 -8.70
N PRO A 24 0.44 -11.76 -8.14
CA PRO A 24 0.10 -11.85 -6.72
C PRO A 24 1.31 -11.66 -5.81
N THR A 25 2.49 -12.14 -6.22
CA THR A 25 3.72 -12.00 -5.42
C THR A 25 4.14 -10.53 -5.32
N LEU A 26 4.10 -9.80 -6.42
CA LEU A 26 4.40 -8.37 -6.46
C LEU A 26 3.39 -7.57 -5.62
N MET A 27 2.10 -7.86 -5.74
CA MET A 27 1.06 -7.23 -4.91
C MET A 27 1.25 -7.51 -3.42
N ARG A 28 1.60 -8.75 -3.04
CA ARG A 28 1.86 -9.11 -1.63
C ARG A 28 3.07 -8.37 -1.08
N ASN A 29 4.15 -8.26 -1.84
CA ASN A 29 5.35 -7.54 -1.42
C ASN A 29 5.10 -6.03 -1.32
N LEU A 30 4.42 -5.44 -2.31
CA LEU A 30 4.04 -4.04 -2.30
C LEU A 30 3.07 -3.73 -1.14
N GLY A 31 2.08 -4.59 -0.90
CA GLY A 31 1.13 -4.44 0.21
C GLY A 31 1.80 -4.52 1.58
N LYS A 32 2.77 -5.43 1.76
CA LYS A 32 3.58 -5.49 2.98
C LYS A 32 4.38 -4.20 3.20
N SER A 33 5.09 -3.73 2.16
CA SER A 33 5.87 -2.50 2.21
C SER A 33 4.99 -1.27 2.48
N ALA A 34 3.84 -1.16 1.82
CA ALA A 34 2.89 -0.08 2.06
C ALA A 34 2.30 -0.11 3.48
N ASN A 35 2.03 -1.30 4.02
CA ASN A 35 1.54 -1.46 5.38
C ASN A 35 2.59 -1.07 6.43
N GLU A 36 3.83 -1.50 6.25
CA GLU A 36 4.95 -1.12 7.12
C GLU A 36 5.24 0.39 7.02
N PHE A 37 5.19 0.95 5.81
CA PHE A 37 5.32 2.40 5.59
C PHE A 37 4.23 3.18 6.31
N LYS A 38 2.96 2.76 6.19
CA LYS A 38 1.84 3.39 6.91
C LYS A 38 2.01 3.30 8.42
N ARG A 39 2.50 2.16 8.94
CA ARG A 39 2.71 1.97 10.38
C ARG A 39 3.83 2.88 10.91
N GLY A 40 4.97 2.94 10.22
CA GLY A 40 6.07 3.84 10.62
C GLY A 40 5.70 5.32 10.58
N MET A 41 4.88 5.74 9.60
CA MET A 41 4.35 7.10 9.56
C MET A 41 3.39 7.40 10.73
N ALA A 42 2.57 6.43 11.13
CA ALA A 42 1.64 6.59 12.25
C ALA A 42 2.37 6.67 13.59
N GLU A 43 3.38 5.80 13.81
CA GLU A 43 4.24 5.84 15.01
C GLU A 43 4.96 7.19 15.14
N THR A 44 5.47 7.75 14.04
CA THR A 44 6.11 9.09 14.05
C THR A 44 5.13 10.23 14.34
N ALA A 45 3.88 10.09 13.89
CA ALA A 45 2.84 11.08 14.14
C ALA A 45 2.39 11.09 15.60
N ASP A 46 2.25 9.91 16.22
CA ASP A 46 1.85 9.75 17.63
C ASP A 46 2.92 10.30 18.59
N ASP A 47 4.21 10.05 18.31
CA ASP A 47 5.35 10.60 19.08
C ASP A 47 5.40 12.14 19.07
N THR A 48 4.81 12.78 18.05
CA THR A 48 4.76 14.25 17.95
C THR A 48 3.60 14.84 18.78
N ASP A 49 2.49 14.11 18.94
CA ASP A 49 1.30 14.55 19.68
C ASP A 49 1.49 14.38 21.22
N ASP A 50 2.21 13.34 21.65
CA ASP A 50 2.53 13.13 23.07
C ASP A 50 3.52 14.18 23.64
N SER A 51 4.35 14.81 22.79
CA SER A 51 5.24 15.90 23.20
C SER A 51 4.52 17.25 23.43
N GLU A 52 3.30 17.43 22.91
CA GLU A 52 2.51 18.65 23.14
C GLU A 52 1.65 18.56 24.41
N LYS A 53 1.12 17.37 24.74
CA LYS A 53 0.30 17.15 25.96
C LYS A 53 1.05 17.37 27.28
N ILE A 54 2.38 17.17 27.32
CA ILE A 54 3.19 17.40 28.53
C ILE A 54 3.31 18.89 28.87
N LYS A 55 3.14 19.79 27.90
CA LYS A 55 3.35 21.25 28.10
C LYS A 55 2.10 22.02 28.54
N GLU A 56 0.92 21.43 28.43
CA GLU A 56 -0.35 22.08 28.80
C GLU A 56 -0.68 21.94 30.30
N ASN A 57 0.07 21.09 31.02
CA ASN A 57 -0.17 20.79 32.44
C ASN A 57 0.94 21.28 33.39
N VAL A 58 1.79 22.20 32.92
CA VAL A 58 2.83 22.93 33.70
C VAL A 58 2.60 24.43 33.55
#